data_AF-A0AAI8YNM2-F1
#
_entry.id   AF-A0AAI8YNM2-F1
#
_cell.length_a   1.000
_cell.length_b   1.000
_cell.length_c   1.000
_cell.angle_alpha   90.00
_cell.angle_beta   90.00
_cell.angle_gamma   90.00
#
_symmetry.space_group_name_H-M   'P 1'
#
loop_
_entity.id
_entity.type
_entity.pdbx_description
1 polymer ?
#
loop_
_entity_poly.entity_id
_entity_poly.type
_entity_poly.pdbx_seq_one_letter_code
_entity_poly.pdbx_strand_id
1 'polypeptide(L)'
;MAASETYPTRYILHASPLDRQGPNGPPEGSLQLSPHSDHSAPQYPSSRSWNHTASPSIEPEESDVVFQPKIIQPKRELLGFLDQYDETTVDEHLEYLRDPYMRKYAPADGPNLSVSDRTEDVELQSVGKLYRGRSRECEEVQLLRKALYTKLRHPGRVGLDTIWALYQAVPEPRAAHMSSSVRHLLFATLSTTERKDHKSMLRYFAVVADVKNSGFTLTRKEWHGAMSFASRYVATTTEVETEAALRLWRDMEVNAGIKGNEVTFNILFDSASKAGKFNLAEMIYEEMTTRGFPFSRYHHVSLIHFFGLKQVASGVRAAYKEMIEAGEIIDTVVLNCVIAGFIRCGEEDAADRVYEKMKASNANLKVVPHRDYTMQKSITKVLMMFAKVGKKHPDMRSNFQQAALLSPDLRTYRILITHYGVRLGDLTKVSQFLDEMKLYKVPLHGSIFLALFKSFAVYGGRGSDWSSSRLDSVWDAFLSALDSGADGLTIGTWLAMAVLNAFSKHSSRDQLLDIYECLRSRWDLNTADSEFMLGFLNRLLQGDDLINRRKGGGTGRGLWS
;
A
#
# COMPACT_ATOMS: atom_id res chain seq x y z
N MET A 1 -44.99 49.63 -23.13
CA MET A 1 -43.99 50.03 -24.15
C MET A 1 -43.34 48.75 -24.65
N ALA A 2 -44.01 48.02 -25.57
CA ALA A 2 -43.80 48.05 -27.04
C ALA A 2 -42.38 47.57 -27.41
N ALA A 3 -42.10 46.54 -28.21
CA ALA A 3 -42.83 45.74 -29.21
C ALA A 3 -42.14 44.35 -29.29
N SER A 4 -42.83 43.20 -29.28
CA SER A 4 -43.40 42.46 -30.42
C SER A 4 -42.58 42.47 -31.72
N GLU A 5 -41.97 41.33 -32.07
CA GLU A 5 -41.90 40.90 -33.47
C GLU A 5 -41.79 39.37 -33.57
N THR A 6 -42.51 38.86 -34.54
CA THR A 6 -42.92 37.47 -34.74
C THR A 6 -42.74 37.13 -36.22
N TYR A 7 -42.28 35.90 -36.50
CA TYR A 7 -42.43 35.12 -37.75
C TYR A 7 -41.64 35.60 -39.00
N PRO A 8 -41.39 34.76 -40.06
CA PRO A 8 -42.17 33.57 -40.44
C PRO A 8 -41.45 32.33 -41.00
N THR A 9 -42.23 31.25 -40.97
CA THR A 9 -42.18 30.01 -41.74
C THR A 9 -42.35 30.25 -43.25
N ARG A 10 -41.64 29.50 -44.11
CA ARG A 10 -42.14 29.14 -45.46
C ARG A 10 -41.61 27.79 -45.94
N TYR A 11 -42.57 27.00 -46.42
CA TYR A 11 -42.52 25.68 -47.04
C TYR A 11 -41.89 25.64 -48.44
N ILE A 12 -41.51 24.42 -48.90
CA ILE A 12 -41.80 23.74 -50.19
C ILE A 12 -40.62 22.81 -50.56
N LEU A 13 -40.68 21.60 -51.17
CA LEU A 13 -41.59 20.45 -51.32
C LEU A 13 -40.70 19.26 -51.82
N HIS A 14 -41.10 18.02 -51.49
CA HIS A 14 -40.93 16.72 -52.19
C HIS A 14 -39.67 16.34 -53.01
N ALA A 15 -39.07 15.19 -52.68
CA ALA A 15 -39.15 13.95 -53.49
C ALA A 15 -38.59 12.72 -52.74
N SER A 16 -39.31 11.60 -52.79
CA SER A 16 -38.89 10.22 -52.44
C SER A 16 -38.86 9.39 -53.74
N PRO A 17 -38.69 8.05 -53.70
CA PRO A 17 -37.56 7.21 -53.27
C PRO A 17 -37.04 6.33 -54.44
N LEU A 18 -36.00 5.52 -54.27
CA LEU A 18 -35.81 4.29 -55.07
C LEU A 18 -34.88 3.28 -54.38
N ASP A 19 -35.28 2.02 -54.49
CA ASP A 19 -34.79 0.79 -53.88
C ASP A 19 -33.36 0.35 -54.26
N ARG A 20 -32.74 -0.50 -53.41
CA ARG A 20 -32.47 -1.93 -53.73
C ARG A 20 -31.58 -2.64 -52.68
N GLN A 21 -32.19 -3.63 -52.01
CA GLN A 21 -31.76 -5.03 -51.84
C GLN A 21 -30.31 -5.36 -51.41
N GLY A 22 -30.16 -6.00 -50.24
CA GLY A 22 -29.22 -7.13 -50.03
C GLY A 22 -29.85 -8.45 -50.51
N PRO A 23 -29.39 -9.67 -50.13
CA PRO A 23 -28.22 -10.07 -49.32
C PRO A 23 -27.42 -11.24 -49.97
N ASN A 24 -26.35 -11.75 -49.31
CA ASN A 24 -26.12 -13.19 -49.00
C ASN A 24 -24.66 -13.55 -48.68
N GLY A 25 -24.53 -14.47 -47.71
CA GLY A 25 -23.31 -15.04 -47.16
C GLY A 25 -22.64 -16.13 -48.01
N PRO A 26 -21.65 -16.84 -47.43
CA PRO A 26 -20.64 -17.61 -48.17
C PRO A 26 -21.02 -19.10 -48.35
N PRO A 27 -20.39 -19.82 -49.28
CA PRO A 27 -20.46 -21.28 -49.29
C PRO A 27 -19.12 -21.94 -48.91
N GLU A 28 -19.24 -23.04 -48.15
CA GLU A 28 -18.28 -24.12 -48.05
C GLU A 28 -18.29 -24.99 -49.32
N GLY A 29 -17.18 -25.63 -49.64
CA GLY A 29 -17.10 -26.58 -50.76
C GLY A 29 -15.72 -27.22 -50.91
N SER A 30 -15.56 -28.38 -50.28
CA SER A 30 -14.48 -29.35 -50.43
C SER A 30 -14.34 -29.89 -51.86
N LEU A 31 -13.11 -30.12 -52.35
CA LEU A 31 -12.77 -31.21 -53.29
C LEU A 31 -11.23 -31.43 -53.41
N GLN A 32 -10.89 -32.67 -53.72
CA GLN A 32 -9.63 -33.37 -53.49
C GLN A 32 -8.57 -33.24 -54.61
N LEU A 33 -7.29 -33.29 -54.18
CA LEU A 33 -6.14 -34.09 -54.67
C LEU A 33 -5.55 -33.95 -56.12
N SER A 34 -4.36 -33.31 -56.14
CA SER A 34 -3.03 -33.69 -56.72
C SER A 34 -2.78 -33.79 -58.24
N PRO A 35 -1.50 -33.90 -58.72
CA PRO A 35 -0.19 -33.57 -58.10
C PRO A 35 0.76 -32.74 -59.02
N HIS A 36 1.85 -32.16 -58.47
CA HIS A 36 3.24 -32.29 -58.97
C HIS A 36 4.23 -31.34 -58.24
N SER A 37 5.32 -31.95 -57.70
CA SER A 37 6.74 -31.51 -57.56
C SER A 37 7.08 -30.08 -57.12
N ASP A 38 8.08 -29.77 -56.30
CA ASP A 38 9.13 -30.50 -55.58
C ASP A 38 9.84 -29.49 -54.63
N HIS A 39 10.70 -30.02 -53.76
CA HIS A 39 11.75 -29.33 -52.95
C HIS A 39 11.48 -29.00 -51.46
N SER A 40 11.65 -30.06 -50.66
CA SER A 40 12.67 -30.25 -49.61
C SER A 40 12.72 -29.33 -48.36
N ALA A 41 12.39 -29.94 -47.21
CA ALA A 41 12.93 -29.63 -45.87
C ALA A 41 13.29 -30.95 -45.14
N PRO A 42 14.34 -31.00 -44.29
CA PRO A 42 14.89 -32.26 -43.76
C PRO A 42 14.24 -32.73 -42.44
N GLN A 43 14.10 -34.05 -42.30
CA GLN A 43 13.74 -34.79 -41.08
C GLN A 43 14.96 -35.53 -40.52
N TYR A 44 14.99 -35.76 -39.20
CA TYR A 44 15.73 -36.85 -38.54
C TYR A 44 15.05 -37.23 -37.19
N PRO A 45 15.26 -38.45 -36.65
CA PRO A 45 14.17 -39.42 -36.53
C PRO A 45 13.98 -40.00 -35.11
N SER A 46 12.89 -40.75 -34.94
CA SER A 46 12.55 -41.52 -33.74
C SER A 46 13.12 -42.95 -33.73
N SER A 47 13.42 -43.40 -32.51
CA SER A 47 13.35 -44.78 -31.98
C SER A 47 14.48 -45.78 -32.29
N ARG A 48 14.96 -46.43 -31.21
CA ARG A 48 15.24 -47.87 -31.15
C ARG A 48 15.05 -48.38 -29.72
N SER A 49 14.39 -49.52 -29.61
CA SER A 49 14.07 -50.26 -28.38
C SER A 49 15.19 -51.21 -27.98
N TRP A 50 15.18 -51.63 -26.71
CA TRP A 50 15.74 -52.91 -26.27
C TRP A 50 14.87 -53.50 -25.14
N ASN A 51 14.75 -54.82 -25.17
CA ASN A 51 13.78 -55.66 -24.46
C ASN A 51 14.38 -56.35 -23.21
N HIS A 52 13.52 -56.47 -22.18
CA HIS A 52 13.34 -57.51 -21.15
C HIS A 52 14.46 -57.96 -20.18
N THR A 53 14.17 -57.89 -18.86
CA THR A 53 14.07 -59.10 -18.00
C THR A 53 13.19 -58.88 -16.72
N ALA A 54 12.19 -59.76 -16.59
CA ALA A 54 11.31 -60.23 -15.49
C ALA A 54 11.13 -59.53 -14.11
N SER A 55 9.84 -59.48 -13.71
CA SER A 55 9.20 -59.06 -12.44
C SER A 55 9.44 -59.97 -11.22
N PRO A 56 8.96 -59.62 -10.00
CA PRO A 56 7.57 -59.92 -9.65
C PRO A 56 6.79 -58.78 -8.99
N SER A 57 5.49 -58.89 -9.21
CA SER A 57 4.35 -58.07 -8.84
C SER A 57 4.07 -58.02 -7.34
N ILE A 58 3.68 -56.84 -6.84
CA ILE A 58 2.90 -56.66 -5.61
C ILE A 58 1.62 -55.94 -6.05
N GLU A 59 0.48 -56.59 -5.84
CA GLU A 59 -0.86 -56.02 -6.05
C GLU A 59 -1.05 -54.84 -5.09
N PRO A 60 -1.52 -53.66 -5.55
CA PRO A 60 -1.97 -52.63 -4.64
C PRO A 60 -3.38 -52.96 -4.18
N GLU A 61 -3.56 -53.13 -2.86
CA GLU A 61 -4.86 -53.16 -2.20
C GLU A 61 -5.67 -51.91 -2.58
N GLU A 62 -6.78 -52.11 -3.28
CA GLU A 62 -7.81 -51.11 -3.49
C GLU A 62 -8.46 -50.78 -2.14
N SER A 63 -7.96 -49.74 -1.48
CA SER A 63 -8.76 -49.00 -0.51
C SER A 63 -9.47 -47.87 -1.26
N ASP A 64 -10.74 -48.13 -1.60
CA ASP A 64 -11.69 -47.11 -2.03
C ASP A 64 -11.90 -46.10 -0.90
N VAL A 65 -10.95 -45.18 -0.74
CA VAL A 65 -11.18 -43.94 -0.03
C VAL A 65 -11.99 -43.06 -0.96
N VAL A 66 -13.31 -43.25 -0.91
CA VAL A 66 -14.28 -42.29 -1.46
C VAL A 66 -13.92 -40.94 -0.87
N PHE A 67 -13.28 -40.09 -1.68
CA PHE A 67 -13.01 -38.70 -1.35
C PHE A 67 -14.36 -38.00 -1.29
N GLN A 68 -14.99 -38.01 -0.12
CA GLN A 68 -16.06 -37.06 0.13
C GLN A 68 -15.41 -35.70 0.34
N PRO A 69 -15.59 -34.72 -0.57
CA PRO A 69 -15.11 -33.38 -0.31
C PRO A 69 -15.83 -32.88 0.94
N LYS A 70 -15.09 -32.67 2.04
CA LYS A 70 -15.59 -31.94 3.18
C LYS A 70 -15.88 -30.51 2.72
N ILE A 71 -17.14 -30.26 2.34
CA ILE A 71 -17.68 -28.90 2.24
C ILE A 71 -17.81 -28.40 3.68
N ILE A 72 -16.74 -27.80 4.20
CA ILE A 72 -16.75 -27.06 5.47
C ILE A 72 -16.41 -25.60 5.15
N GLN A 73 -17.27 -24.72 5.61
CA GLN A 73 -17.44 -23.37 5.08
C GLN A 73 -16.27 -22.45 5.44
N PRO A 74 -15.56 -21.86 4.46
CA PRO A 74 -14.41 -20.97 4.72
C PRO A 74 -14.79 -19.80 5.63
N LYS A 75 -16.04 -19.34 5.58
CA LYS A 75 -16.54 -18.25 6.43
C LYS A 75 -16.42 -18.56 7.94
N ARG A 76 -16.79 -19.78 8.37
CA ARG A 76 -16.76 -20.16 9.80
C ARG A 76 -15.32 -20.31 10.30
N GLU A 77 -14.45 -20.87 9.46
CA GLU A 77 -13.03 -21.00 9.76
C GLU A 77 -12.34 -19.63 9.86
N LEU A 78 -12.61 -18.73 8.91
CA LEU A 78 -12.11 -17.36 8.92
C LEU A 78 -12.58 -16.56 10.13
N LEU A 79 -13.86 -16.70 10.50
CA LEU A 79 -14.36 -16.10 11.73
C LEU A 79 -13.64 -16.68 12.95
N GLY A 80 -13.41 -18.01 12.96
CA GLY A 80 -12.67 -18.72 13.99
C GLY A 80 -11.22 -18.26 14.20
N PHE A 81 -10.66 -17.36 13.38
CA PHE A 81 -9.39 -16.68 13.70
C PHE A 81 -9.48 -15.85 14.98
N LEU A 82 -10.65 -15.26 15.29
CA LEU A 82 -10.90 -14.49 16.50
C LEU A 82 -11.76 -15.31 17.48
N ASP A 83 -11.53 -15.13 18.78
CA ASP A 83 -12.04 -16.04 19.82
C ASP A 83 -13.43 -15.69 20.34
N GLN A 84 -13.83 -14.43 20.23
CA GLN A 84 -15.11 -13.91 20.70
C GLN A 84 -15.64 -12.92 19.67
N TYR A 85 -16.86 -13.15 19.18
CA TYR A 85 -17.65 -12.14 18.51
C TYR A 85 -18.84 -11.88 19.42
N ASP A 86 -18.88 -10.69 20.00
CA ASP A 86 -20.16 -10.16 20.46
C ASP A 86 -21.02 -9.93 19.19
N GLU A 87 -22.34 -10.08 19.28
CA GLU A 87 -23.22 -9.85 18.11
C GLU A 87 -23.19 -8.39 17.60
N THR A 88 -22.40 -7.53 18.23
CA THR A 88 -22.24 -6.12 17.92
C THR A 88 -21.77 -5.86 16.49
N THR A 89 -22.42 -4.91 15.83
CA THR A 89 -22.05 -4.41 14.51
C THR A 89 -21.02 -3.28 14.60
N VAL A 90 -20.35 -2.93 13.49
CA VAL A 90 -19.42 -1.78 13.46
C VAL A 90 -20.13 -0.49 13.86
N ASP A 91 -21.36 -0.29 13.38
CA ASP A 91 -22.16 0.92 13.64
C ASP A 91 -22.46 1.12 15.14
N GLU A 92 -22.52 0.05 15.93
CA GLU A 92 -22.70 0.14 17.40
C GLU A 92 -21.44 0.67 18.13
N HIS A 93 -20.26 0.55 17.53
CA HIS A 93 -18.99 1.04 18.10
C HIS A 93 -18.62 2.44 17.62
N LEU A 94 -19.41 3.03 16.71
CA LEU A 94 -19.22 4.38 16.18
C LEU A 94 -20.09 5.36 16.96
N GLU A 95 -19.44 6.32 17.62
CA GLU A 95 -20.15 7.38 18.36
C GLU A 95 -20.48 8.54 17.41
N TYR A 96 -21.61 8.45 16.74
CA TYR A 96 -22.06 9.53 15.86
C TYR A 96 -22.31 10.81 16.67
N LEU A 97 -21.48 11.83 16.48
CA LEU A 97 -21.79 13.19 16.89
C LEU A 97 -23.01 13.67 16.09
N ARG A 98 -24.21 13.42 16.62
CA ARG A 98 -25.42 14.07 16.12
C ARG A 98 -25.30 15.55 16.42
N ASP A 99 -25.00 16.36 15.41
CA ASP A 99 -25.14 17.80 15.50
C ASP A 99 -26.61 18.13 15.85
N PRO A 100 -26.92 18.60 17.08
CA PRO A 100 -28.30 18.92 17.46
C PRO A 100 -28.85 20.11 16.67
N TYR A 101 -28.00 20.87 15.98
CA TYR A 101 -28.41 22.00 15.15
C TYR A 101 -28.72 21.62 13.71
N MET A 102 -28.62 20.33 13.34
CA MET A 102 -29.00 19.83 12.01
C MET A 102 -28.52 20.76 10.88
N ARG A 103 -27.31 21.31 10.99
CA ARG A 103 -26.64 21.90 9.85
C ARG A 103 -25.89 20.77 9.16
N LYS A 104 -26.65 19.76 8.70
CA LYS A 104 -26.27 18.95 7.53
C LYS A 104 -25.53 19.92 6.63
N TYR A 105 -24.22 19.75 6.45
CA TYR A 105 -23.44 20.61 5.57
C TYR A 105 -24.31 20.85 4.36
N ALA A 106 -24.68 22.12 4.13
CA ALA A 106 -25.80 22.48 3.27
C ALA A 106 -25.80 21.56 2.04
N PRO A 107 -26.95 20.96 1.64
CA PRO A 107 -26.97 20.23 0.37
C PRO A 107 -26.31 21.14 -0.64
N ALA A 108 -25.34 20.60 -1.38
CA ALA A 108 -24.60 21.39 -2.35
C ALA A 108 -25.56 21.75 -3.50
N ASP A 109 -26.41 22.74 -3.27
CA ASP A 109 -27.05 23.55 -4.30
C ASP A 109 -25.96 24.48 -4.86
N GLY A 110 -24.85 23.87 -5.31
CA GLY A 110 -24.00 24.48 -6.30
C GLY A 110 -24.76 24.49 -7.62
N PRO A 111 -24.46 25.43 -8.53
CA PRO A 111 -25.06 25.40 -9.86
C PRO A 111 -24.94 23.98 -10.44
N ASN A 112 -26.01 23.47 -11.03
CA ASN A 112 -26.03 22.21 -11.78
C ASN A 112 -25.08 22.32 -12.98
N LEU A 113 -23.79 22.29 -12.71
CA LEU A 113 -22.73 22.18 -13.69
C LEU A 113 -22.54 20.69 -13.92
N SER A 114 -23.07 20.22 -15.05
CA SER A 114 -22.78 18.88 -15.54
C SER A 114 -21.28 18.82 -15.83
N VAL A 115 -20.50 18.24 -14.92
CA VAL A 115 -19.11 17.90 -15.19
C VAL A 115 -19.10 16.71 -16.13
N SER A 116 -18.63 16.95 -17.33
CA SER A 116 -18.51 15.93 -18.36
C SER A 116 -17.25 15.10 -18.13
N ASP A 117 -17.40 13.78 -18.06
CA ASP A 117 -16.30 12.82 -18.06
C ASP A 117 -15.70 12.64 -19.48
N ARG A 118 -16.14 13.42 -20.47
CA ARG A 118 -15.63 13.35 -21.84
C ARG A 118 -14.26 14.00 -21.92
N THR A 119 -13.33 13.31 -22.57
CA THR A 119 -11.96 13.77 -22.85
C THR A 119 -11.91 15.14 -23.51
N GLU A 120 -12.94 15.50 -24.27
CA GLU A 120 -13.03 16.72 -25.07
C GLU A 120 -13.30 17.97 -24.21
N ASP A 121 -14.03 17.84 -23.10
CA ASP A 121 -14.43 18.95 -22.23
C ASP A 121 -13.33 19.37 -21.23
N VAL A 122 -12.29 18.54 -21.10
CA VAL A 122 -11.08 18.75 -20.28
C VAL A 122 -9.90 19.25 -21.13
N GLU A 123 -9.95 19.07 -22.44
CA GLU A 123 -8.86 19.35 -23.36
C GLU A 123 -8.96 20.75 -23.99
N LEU A 124 -8.33 21.75 -23.35
CA LEU A 124 -7.80 22.89 -24.09
C LEU A 124 -6.83 22.36 -25.17
N GLN A 125 -6.96 22.81 -26.43
CA GLN A 125 -6.04 22.41 -27.49
C GLN A 125 -4.60 22.66 -27.01
N SER A 126 -3.83 21.58 -26.82
CA SER A 126 -2.43 21.71 -26.42
C SER A 126 -1.73 22.61 -27.43
N VAL A 127 -0.87 23.53 -26.96
CA VAL A 127 -0.07 24.42 -27.82
C VAL A 127 0.65 23.60 -28.90
N GLY A 128 1.04 22.35 -28.62
CA GLY A 128 1.61 21.43 -29.60
C GLY A 128 0.75 21.07 -30.84
N LYS A 129 -0.59 21.24 -30.82
CA LYS A 129 -1.43 21.09 -32.03
C LYS A 129 -1.32 22.32 -32.95
N LEU A 130 -1.06 23.51 -32.39
CA LEU A 130 -0.87 24.77 -33.11
C LEU A 130 0.59 24.95 -33.59
N TYR A 131 1.56 24.40 -32.86
CA TYR A 131 3.00 24.57 -33.10
C TYR A 131 3.65 23.35 -33.75
N ARG A 132 3.07 22.84 -34.84
CA ARG A 132 3.68 21.83 -35.71
C ARG A 132 4.87 22.48 -36.47
N GLY A 133 5.97 22.81 -35.79
CA GLY A 133 7.07 23.52 -36.48
C GLY A 133 8.35 23.91 -35.71
N ARG A 134 8.46 23.78 -34.38
CA ARG A 134 9.74 24.05 -33.68
C ARG A 134 10.37 22.74 -33.15
N SER A 135 11.53 22.37 -33.71
CA SER A 135 12.19 21.06 -33.53
C SER A 135 12.53 20.72 -32.06
N ARG A 136 13.09 21.68 -31.31
CA ARG A 136 13.72 21.40 -30.01
C ARG A 136 12.73 21.23 -28.85
N GLU A 137 11.61 21.97 -28.86
CA GLU A 137 10.56 21.89 -27.83
C GLU A 137 9.79 20.56 -27.91
N CYS A 138 9.72 19.98 -29.11
CA CYS A 138 9.15 18.65 -29.32
C CYS A 138 10.09 17.55 -28.78
N GLU A 139 11.41 17.71 -28.93
CA GLU A 139 12.39 16.70 -28.52
C GLU A 139 12.33 16.40 -27.01
N GLU A 140 12.33 17.42 -26.15
CA GLU A 140 12.28 17.23 -24.68
C GLU A 140 10.98 16.54 -24.23
N VAL A 141 9.83 16.91 -24.80
CA VAL A 141 8.54 16.29 -24.50
C VAL A 141 8.51 14.83 -24.98
N GLN A 142 9.15 14.50 -26.11
CA GLN A 142 9.26 13.12 -26.59
C GLN A 142 10.19 12.28 -25.71
N LEU A 143 11.32 12.85 -25.26
CA LEU A 143 12.22 12.19 -24.31
C LEU A 143 11.52 11.91 -22.99
N LEU A 144 10.81 12.90 -22.44
CA LEU A 144 9.99 12.73 -21.24
C LEU A 144 8.94 11.63 -21.45
N ARG A 145 8.18 11.67 -22.55
CA ARG A 145 7.17 10.66 -22.89
C ARG A 145 7.80 9.25 -22.92
N LYS A 146 8.94 9.08 -23.59
CA LYS A 146 9.64 7.79 -23.66
C LYS A 146 10.05 7.30 -22.26
N ALA A 147 10.63 8.18 -21.45
CA ALA A 147 11.02 7.87 -20.08
C ALA A 147 9.83 7.44 -19.21
N LEU A 148 8.69 8.14 -19.31
CA LEU A 148 7.45 7.81 -18.60
C LEU A 148 6.93 6.41 -18.97
N TYR A 149 6.86 6.09 -20.28
CA TYR A 149 6.45 4.75 -20.72
C TYR A 149 7.40 3.65 -20.23
N THR A 150 8.72 3.89 -20.31
CA THR A 150 9.70 2.93 -19.82
C THR A 150 9.56 2.70 -18.33
N LYS A 151 9.34 3.75 -17.53
CA LYS A 151 9.14 3.64 -16.07
C LYS A 151 7.89 2.84 -15.71
N LEU A 152 6.75 3.11 -16.37
CA LEU A 152 5.49 2.42 -16.06
C LEU A 152 5.53 0.93 -16.45
N ARG A 153 6.24 0.56 -17.52
CA ARG A 153 6.42 -0.83 -17.94
C ARG A 153 7.52 -1.55 -17.14
N HIS A 154 8.60 -0.85 -16.84
CA HIS A 154 9.78 -1.37 -16.16
C HIS A 154 10.22 -0.42 -15.05
N PRO A 155 9.61 -0.51 -13.84
CA PRO A 155 9.84 0.43 -12.75
C PRO A 155 11.30 0.62 -12.35
N GLY A 156 12.15 -0.40 -12.50
CA GLY A 156 13.58 -0.33 -12.16
C GLY A 156 14.48 0.34 -13.20
N ARG A 157 14.03 0.58 -14.45
CA ARG A 157 14.92 1.04 -15.53
C ARG A 157 15.19 2.54 -15.54
N VAL A 158 14.27 3.35 -15.00
CA VAL A 158 14.36 4.82 -15.05
C VAL A 158 14.16 5.36 -13.64
N GLY A 159 15.03 6.27 -13.19
CA GLY A 159 14.87 6.95 -11.91
C GLY A 159 13.80 8.04 -11.97
N LEU A 160 13.13 8.32 -10.84
CA LEU A 160 12.24 9.48 -10.76
C LEU A 160 13.00 10.80 -10.87
N ASP A 161 14.28 10.82 -10.48
CA ASP A 161 15.16 11.98 -10.65
C ASP A 161 15.40 12.30 -12.13
N THR A 162 15.58 11.28 -12.97
CA THR A 162 15.69 11.44 -14.43
C THR A 162 14.41 12.00 -15.03
N ILE A 163 13.25 11.45 -14.63
CA ILE A 163 11.94 11.95 -15.09
C ILE A 163 11.74 13.41 -14.66
N TRP A 164 12.11 13.74 -13.43
CA TRP A 164 12.02 15.10 -12.91
C TRP A 164 12.93 16.07 -13.67
N ALA A 165 14.16 15.69 -13.98
CA ALA A 165 15.08 16.50 -14.78
C ALA A 165 14.53 16.76 -16.19
N LEU A 166 14.00 15.72 -16.85
CA LEU A 166 13.35 15.85 -18.17
C LEU A 166 12.10 16.74 -18.11
N TYR A 167 11.32 16.65 -17.03
CA TYR A 167 10.19 17.54 -16.80
C TYR A 167 10.65 19.00 -16.66
N GLN A 168 11.70 19.28 -15.89
CA GLN A 168 12.23 20.62 -15.70
C GLN A 168 12.85 21.21 -16.98
N ALA A 169 13.33 20.37 -17.90
CA ALA A 169 13.86 20.79 -19.20
C ALA A 169 12.78 21.31 -20.16
N VAL A 170 11.49 21.00 -19.91
CA VAL A 170 10.39 21.57 -20.70
C VAL A 170 10.25 23.07 -20.40
N PRO A 171 10.10 23.94 -21.42
CA PRO A 171 9.90 25.37 -21.22
C PRO A 171 8.63 25.73 -20.44
N GLU A 172 8.65 26.84 -19.72
CA GLU A 172 7.45 27.39 -19.06
C GLU A 172 6.56 28.14 -20.05
N PRO A 173 5.22 27.98 -20.00
CA PRO A 173 4.44 27.13 -19.09
C PRO A 173 4.40 25.64 -19.51
N ARG A 174 5.00 24.76 -18.69
CA ARG A 174 5.30 23.36 -19.05
C ARG A 174 4.08 22.53 -19.45
N ALA A 175 2.98 22.68 -18.69
CA ALA A 175 1.76 21.92 -18.93
C ALA A 175 1.10 22.20 -20.29
N ALA A 176 1.35 23.39 -20.89
CA ALA A 176 0.83 23.78 -22.18
C ALA A 176 1.53 23.08 -23.37
N HIS A 177 2.81 22.72 -23.18
CA HIS A 177 3.62 22.00 -24.18
C HIS A 177 3.33 20.49 -24.21
N MET A 178 2.67 19.96 -23.18
CA MET A 178 2.36 18.53 -23.08
C MET A 178 0.93 18.23 -23.54
N SER A 179 0.74 17.09 -24.21
CA SER A 179 -0.60 16.56 -24.46
C SER A 179 -1.25 16.03 -23.18
N SER A 180 -2.58 15.91 -23.16
CA SER A 180 -3.34 15.28 -22.07
C SER A 180 -2.74 13.94 -21.66
N SER A 181 -2.47 13.07 -22.64
CA SER A 181 -1.83 11.77 -22.43
C SER A 181 -0.49 11.87 -21.69
N VAL A 182 0.38 12.81 -22.05
CA VAL A 182 1.68 12.96 -21.37
C VAL A 182 1.50 13.47 -19.94
N ARG A 183 0.57 14.41 -19.72
CA ARG A 183 0.24 14.90 -18.36
C ARG A 183 -0.28 13.78 -17.46
N HIS A 184 -1.23 12.98 -17.95
CA HIS A 184 -1.78 11.85 -17.18
C HIS A 184 -0.71 10.78 -16.90
N LEU A 185 0.18 10.50 -17.86
CA LEU A 185 1.32 9.59 -17.67
C LEU A 185 2.29 10.13 -16.62
N LEU A 186 2.54 11.44 -16.60
CA LEU A 186 3.39 12.09 -15.62
C LEU A 186 2.81 11.93 -14.21
N PHE A 187 1.54 12.26 -14.00
CA PHE A 187 0.88 12.04 -12.71
C PHE A 187 0.86 10.57 -12.29
N ALA A 188 0.54 9.66 -13.21
CA ALA A 188 0.56 8.23 -12.93
C ALA A 188 1.96 7.79 -12.48
N THR A 189 3.00 8.26 -13.15
CA THR A 189 4.39 7.90 -12.83
C THR A 189 4.83 8.47 -11.47
N LEU A 190 4.57 9.76 -11.22
CA LEU A 190 4.90 10.38 -9.94
C LEU A 190 4.13 9.78 -8.76
N SER A 191 2.91 9.26 -9.00
CA SER A 191 2.11 8.58 -7.97
C SER A 191 2.57 7.15 -7.65
N THR A 192 3.43 6.54 -8.47
CA THR A 192 3.88 5.13 -8.30
C THR A 192 5.05 4.94 -7.34
N THR A 193 5.32 5.93 -6.49
CA THR A 193 6.41 5.86 -5.50
C THR A 193 6.15 4.80 -4.44
N GLU A 194 7.21 4.09 -4.06
CA GLU A 194 7.18 3.11 -2.96
C GLU A 194 6.94 3.79 -1.61
N ARG A 195 7.66 4.90 -1.37
CA ARG A 195 7.46 5.77 -0.20
C ARG A 195 7.11 7.17 -0.68
N LYS A 196 6.07 7.75 -0.08
CA LYS A 196 5.74 9.16 -0.25
C LYS A 196 6.59 9.94 0.74
N ASP A 197 7.60 10.62 0.24
CA ASP A 197 8.47 11.50 1.01
C ASP A 197 8.23 12.96 0.62
N HIS A 198 8.89 13.88 1.33
CA HIS A 198 8.77 15.31 1.08
C HIS A 198 9.16 15.67 -0.37
N LYS A 199 10.23 15.04 -0.88
CA LYS A 199 10.72 15.24 -2.25
C LYS A 199 9.69 14.82 -3.30
N SER A 200 9.09 13.63 -3.17
CA SER A 200 8.07 13.14 -4.10
C SER A 200 6.78 13.95 -4.03
N MET A 201 6.39 14.40 -2.82
CA MET A 201 5.24 15.27 -2.59
C MET A 201 5.42 16.61 -3.31
N LEU A 202 6.56 17.29 -3.11
CA LEU A 202 6.86 18.57 -3.75
C LEU A 202 6.84 18.45 -5.28
N ARG A 203 7.42 17.38 -5.83
CA ARG A 203 7.39 17.11 -7.28
C ARG A 203 5.97 16.96 -7.79
N TYR A 204 5.12 16.20 -7.09
CA TYR A 204 3.74 16.00 -7.48
C TYR A 204 2.95 17.31 -7.47
N PHE A 205 3.08 18.11 -6.41
CA PHE A 205 2.36 19.39 -6.29
C PHE A 205 2.88 20.47 -7.23
N ALA A 206 4.16 20.46 -7.62
CA ALA A 206 4.67 21.32 -8.68
C ALA A 206 3.99 21.04 -10.03
N VAL A 207 3.79 19.75 -10.38
CA VAL A 207 3.04 19.39 -11.60
C VAL A 207 1.56 19.79 -11.47
N VAL A 208 0.95 19.61 -10.29
CA VAL A 208 -0.43 20.10 -10.03
C VAL A 208 -0.53 21.61 -10.27
N ALA A 209 0.42 22.38 -9.73
CA ALA A 209 0.45 23.83 -9.88
C ALA A 209 0.59 24.23 -11.35
N ASP A 210 1.54 23.63 -12.09
CA ASP A 210 1.76 23.92 -13.51
C ASP A 210 0.51 23.63 -14.36
N VAL A 211 -0.19 22.53 -14.07
CA VAL A 211 -1.43 22.14 -14.77
C VAL A 211 -2.56 23.14 -14.49
N LYS A 212 -2.78 23.50 -13.22
CA LYS A 212 -3.82 24.48 -12.84
C LYS A 212 -3.51 25.88 -13.38
N ASN A 213 -2.25 26.32 -13.28
CA ASN A 213 -1.80 27.63 -13.79
C ASN A 213 -1.90 27.75 -15.32
N SER A 214 -1.84 26.62 -16.03
CA SER A 214 -2.01 26.57 -17.48
C SER A 214 -3.48 26.41 -17.91
N GLY A 215 -4.43 26.48 -16.97
CA GLY A 215 -5.87 26.39 -17.27
C GLY A 215 -6.40 24.98 -17.51
N PHE A 216 -5.62 23.93 -17.24
CA PHE A 216 -6.08 22.55 -17.36
C PHE A 216 -6.71 22.06 -16.05
N THR A 217 -7.67 21.16 -16.17
CA THR A 217 -8.33 20.53 -15.01
C THR A 217 -7.66 19.21 -14.65
N LEU A 218 -7.72 18.87 -13.36
CA LEU A 218 -7.27 17.58 -12.86
C LEU A 218 -8.42 16.57 -12.94
N THR A 219 -8.11 15.34 -13.31
CA THR A 219 -9.03 14.20 -13.23
C THR A 219 -9.23 13.76 -11.77
N ARG A 220 -10.32 13.03 -11.50
CA ARG A 220 -10.58 12.43 -10.17
C ARG A 220 -9.39 11.62 -9.63
N LYS A 221 -8.70 10.86 -10.50
CA LYS A 221 -7.53 10.06 -10.12
C LYS A 221 -6.33 10.92 -9.69
N GLU A 222 -6.15 12.08 -10.33
CA GLU A 222 -5.08 13.02 -10.00
C GLU A 222 -5.37 13.77 -8.70
N TRP A 223 -6.64 14.13 -8.46
CA TRP A 223 -7.08 14.60 -7.15
C TRP A 223 -6.82 13.57 -6.04
N HIS A 224 -7.13 12.29 -6.26
CA HIS A 224 -6.79 11.24 -5.30
C HIS A 224 -5.29 11.14 -5.05
N GLY A 225 -4.47 11.29 -6.11
CA GLY A 225 -3.03 11.36 -5.98
C GLY A 225 -2.59 12.52 -5.09
N ALA A 226 -3.09 13.73 -5.35
CA ALA A 226 -2.80 14.93 -4.56
C ALA A 226 -3.20 14.75 -3.09
N MET A 227 -4.43 14.29 -2.82
CA MET A 227 -4.91 14.02 -1.47
C MET A 227 -4.09 12.94 -0.76
N SER A 228 -3.68 11.90 -1.48
CA SER A 228 -2.83 10.84 -0.93
C SER A 228 -1.42 11.34 -0.60
N PHE A 229 -0.87 12.28 -1.38
CA PHE A 229 0.40 12.93 -1.06
C PHE A 229 0.27 13.86 0.14
N ALA A 230 -0.74 14.72 0.17
CA ALA A 230 -0.99 15.62 1.30
C ALA A 230 -1.13 14.87 2.63
N SER A 231 -1.77 13.70 2.62
CA SER A 231 -2.03 12.91 3.85
C SER A 231 -0.88 12.02 4.31
N ARG A 232 0.04 11.60 3.42
CA ARG A 232 0.97 10.47 3.68
C ARG A 232 2.44 10.74 3.38
N TYR A 233 2.84 11.99 3.09
CA TYR A 233 4.25 12.32 2.83
C TYR A 233 5.13 12.30 4.10
N VAL A 234 4.50 12.37 5.28
CA VAL A 234 5.13 12.24 6.60
C VAL A 234 4.99 10.83 7.15
N ALA A 235 5.91 10.45 8.06
CA ALA A 235 5.87 9.14 8.71
C ALA A 235 4.65 8.97 9.64
N THR A 236 4.25 10.03 10.34
CA THR A 236 3.07 10.07 11.22
C THR A 236 2.16 11.19 10.74
N THR A 237 0.98 10.83 10.24
CA THR A 237 -0.04 11.80 9.83
C THR A 237 -0.54 12.58 11.04
N THR A 238 -0.55 13.91 10.97
CA THR A 238 -1.07 14.77 12.02
C THR A 238 -2.32 15.52 11.55
N GLU A 239 -2.87 16.38 12.40
CA GLU A 239 -3.98 17.28 12.05
C GLU A 239 -3.67 18.15 10.83
N VAL A 240 -2.42 18.59 10.64
CA VAL A 240 -2.03 19.45 9.52
C VAL A 240 -2.22 18.73 8.19
N GLU A 241 -1.77 17.49 8.08
CA GLU A 241 -1.92 16.66 6.88
C GLU A 241 -3.40 16.32 6.61
N THR A 242 -4.17 16.05 7.67
CA THR A 242 -5.62 15.79 7.54
C THR A 242 -6.36 17.04 7.06
N GLU A 243 -6.04 18.20 7.60
CA GLU A 243 -6.63 19.47 7.17
C GLU A 243 -6.27 19.78 5.70
N ALA A 244 -5.02 19.56 5.30
CA ALA A 244 -4.61 19.72 3.91
C ALA A 244 -5.40 18.79 2.97
N ALA A 245 -5.63 17.54 3.35
CA ALA A 245 -6.44 16.60 2.58
C ALA A 245 -7.91 17.04 2.48
N LEU A 246 -8.50 17.56 3.57
CA LEU A 246 -9.86 18.11 3.57
C LEU A 246 -10.00 19.36 2.70
N ARG A 247 -9.00 20.26 2.72
CA ARG A 247 -8.95 21.44 1.83
C ARG A 247 -8.91 21.02 0.37
N LEU A 248 -8.09 20.02 0.02
CA LEU A 248 -8.04 19.49 -1.35
C LEU A 248 -9.36 18.83 -1.77
N TRP A 249 -10.04 18.12 -0.87
CA TRP A 249 -11.37 17.58 -1.15
C TRP A 249 -12.41 18.68 -1.39
N ARG A 250 -12.40 19.75 -0.57
CA ARG A 250 -13.25 20.91 -0.78
C ARG A 250 -12.99 21.57 -2.13
N ASP A 251 -11.73 21.78 -2.50
CA ASP A 251 -11.36 22.32 -3.80
C ASP A 251 -11.82 21.43 -4.96
N MET A 252 -11.70 20.12 -4.80
CA MET A 252 -12.15 19.13 -5.78
C MET A 252 -13.66 19.20 -6.03
N GLU A 253 -14.48 19.21 -4.97
CA GLU A 253 -15.95 19.22 -5.13
C GLU A 253 -16.53 20.60 -5.43
N VAL A 254 -16.02 21.66 -4.79
CA VAL A 254 -16.60 23.01 -4.87
C VAL A 254 -16.04 23.79 -6.05
N ASN A 255 -14.71 23.83 -6.19
CA ASN A 255 -14.05 24.68 -7.18
C ASN A 255 -13.89 23.97 -8.53
N ALA A 256 -13.59 22.66 -8.53
CA ALA A 256 -13.44 21.88 -9.76
C ALA A 256 -14.73 21.15 -10.18
N GLY A 257 -15.76 21.12 -9.33
CA GLY A 257 -17.03 20.44 -9.62
C GLY A 257 -16.94 18.90 -9.67
N ILE A 258 -15.80 18.32 -9.32
CA ILE A 258 -15.57 16.87 -9.41
C ILE A 258 -16.03 16.22 -8.11
N LYS A 259 -17.14 15.47 -8.16
CA LYS A 259 -17.65 14.77 -6.98
C LYS A 259 -16.68 13.68 -6.50
N GLY A 260 -16.50 13.60 -5.19
CA GLY A 260 -15.76 12.55 -4.52
C GLY A 260 -16.47 11.20 -4.63
N ASN A 261 -15.70 10.12 -4.50
CA ASN A 261 -16.21 8.75 -4.54
C ASN A 261 -15.62 7.91 -3.38
N GLU A 262 -15.82 6.60 -3.41
CA GLU A 262 -15.34 5.67 -2.38
C GLU A 262 -13.85 5.80 -2.08
N VAL A 263 -13.02 6.11 -3.09
CA VAL A 263 -11.58 6.31 -2.91
C VAL A 263 -11.28 7.63 -2.22
N THR A 264 -12.00 8.70 -2.56
CA THR A 264 -11.86 10.02 -1.93
C THR A 264 -12.09 9.91 -0.43
N PHE A 265 -13.22 9.34 -0.02
CA PHE A 265 -13.58 9.24 1.39
C PHE A 265 -12.72 8.23 2.14
N ASN A 266 -12.24 7.15 1.49
CA ASN A 266 -11.29 6.24 2.11
C ASN A 266 -9.93 6.92 2.42
N ILE A 267 -9.45 7.84 1.56
CA ILE A 267 -8.23 8.62 1.84
C ILE A 267 -8.45 9.54 3.05
N LEU A 268 -9.59 10.22 3.11
CA LEU A 268 -9.95 11.10 4.22
C LEU A 268 -10.08 10.32 5.54
N PHE A 269 -10.76 9.17 5.51
CA PHE A 269 -10.94 8.29 6.67
C PHE A 269 -9.60 7.77 7.20
N ASP A 270 -8.73 7.24 6.33
CA ASP A 270 -7.39 6.76 6.72
C ASP A 270 -6.54 7.89 7.30
N SER A 271 -6.60 9.09 6.71
CA SER A 271 -5.88 10.27 7.22
C SER A 271 -6.38 10.69 8.60
N ALA A 272 -7.69 10.87 8.78
CA ALA A 272 -8.29 11.25 10.07
C ALA A 272 -8.01 10.21 11.16
N SER A 273 -8.12 8.92 10.83
CA SER A 273 -7.81 7.81 11.73
C SER A 273 -6.36 7.87 12.22
N LYS A 274 -5.40 8.05 11.31
CA LYS A 274 -3.97 8.11 11.65
C LYS A 274 -3.58 9.37 12.41
N ALA A 275 -4.29 10.47 12.19
CA ALA A 275 -4.13 11.71 12.96
C ALA A 275 -4.77 11.64 14.37
N GLY A 276 -5.43 10.53 14.71
CA GLY A 276 -6.15 10.39 15.99
C GLY A 276 -7.42 11.25 16.08
N LYS A 277 -7.90 11.79 14.96
CA LYS A 277 -9.14 12.58 14.88
C LYS A 277 -10.33 11.64 14.70
N PHE A 278 -10.60 10.81 15.70
CA PHE A 278 -11.56 9.71 15.59
C PHE A 278 -12.99 10.19 15.28
N ASN A 279 -13.45 11.25 15.94
CA ASN A 279 -14.75 11.86 15.67
C ASN A 279 -14.92 12.28 14.19
N LEU A 280 -13.86 12.86 13.60
CA LEU A 280 -13.87 13.22 12.18
C LEU A 280 -13.92 11.97 11.30
N ALA A 281 -13.20 10.90 11.66
CA ALA A 281 -13.25 9.64 10.92
C ALA A 281 -14.65 9.00 10.97
N GLU A 282 -15.33 9.06 12.12
CA GLU A 282 -16.73 8.61 12.29
C GLU A 282 -17.70 9.43 11.43
N MET A 283 -17.56 10.75 11.39
CA MET A 283 -18.34 11.62 10.50
C MET A 283 -18.10 11.29 9.01
N ILE A 284 -16.85 11.01 8.64
CA ILE A 284 -16.49 10.61 7.26
C ILE A 284 -17.13 9.26 6.92
N TYR A 285 -17.12 8.30 7.85
CA TYR A 285 -17.79 7.01 7.67
C TYR A 285 -19.31 7.18 7.48
N GLU A 286 -19.95 8.00 8.32
CA GLU A 286 -21.38 8.32 8.19
C GLU A 286 -21.71 8.96 6.83
N GLU A 287 -20.87 9.87 6.35
CA GLU A 287 -21.03 10.48 5.04
C GLU A 287 -20.89 9.45 3.90
N MET A 288 -19.97 8.48 4.02
CA MET A 288 -19.84 7.38 3.06
C MET A 288 -21.11 6.53 3.00
N THR A 289 -21.65 6.16 4.16
CA THR A 289 -22.89 5.37 4.28
C THR A 289 -24.09 6.14 3.76
N THR A 290 -24.21 7.42 4.11
CA THR A 290 -25.31 8.31 3.67
C THR A 290 -25.32 8.52 2.16
N ARG A 291 -24.14 8.65 1.54
CA ARG A 291 -23.99 8.74 0.08
C ARG A 291 -24.08 7.37 -0.62
N GLY A 292 -24.24 6.28 0.13
CA GLY A 292 -24.38 4.93 -0.41
C GLY A 292 -23.10 4.40 -1.09
N PHE A 293 -21.92 4.86 -0.67
CA PHE A 293 -20.67 4.36 -1.24
C PHE A 293 -20.35 2.95 -0.74
N PRO A 294 -20.05 1.99 -1.64
CA PRO A 294 -19.69 0.65 -1.23
C PRO A 294 -18.32 0.64 -0.55
N PHE A 295 -18.20 -0.11 0.55
CA PHE A 295 -16.91 -0.33 1.19
C PHE A 295 -16.03 -1.26 0.35
N SER A 296 -14.80 -0.82 0.14
CA SER A 296 -13.76 -1.59 -0.56
C SER A 296 -12.91 -2.38 0.45
N ARG A 297 -12.12 -3.34 -0.05
CA ARG A 297 -11.05 -3.99 0.75
C ARG A 297 -10.23 -2.99 1.57
N TYR A 298 -9.84 -1.87 0.96
CA TYR A 298 -9.03 -0.85 1.65
C TYR A 298 -9.79 -0.22 2.82
N HIS A 299 -11.10 -0.04 2.68
CA HIS A 299 -11.92 0.54 3.74
C HIS A 299 -12.06 -0.41 4.92
N HIS A 300 -12.37 -1.68 4.69
CA HIS A 300 -12.43 -2.67 5.77
C HIS A 300 -11.10 -2.81 6.53
N VAL A 301 -9.96 -2.82 5.82
CA VAL A 301 -8.64 -2.81 6.48
C VAL A 301 -8.43 -1.51 7.27
N SER A 302 -8.90 -0.37 6.75
CA SER A 302 -8.81 0.92 7.45
C SER A 302 -9.71 0.95 8.70
N LEU A 303 -10.88 0.31 8.68
CA LEU A 303 -11.77 0.16 9.84
C LEU A 303 -11.12 -0.66 10.96
N ILE A 304 -10.53 -1.82 10.63
CA ILE A 304 -9.77 -2.63 11.59
C ILE A 304 -8.64 -1.79 12.21
N HIS A 305 -7.91 -1.05 11.37
CA HIS A 305 -6.84 -0.17 11.82
C HIS A 305 -7.35 0.97 12.71
N PHE A 306 -8.47 1.60 12.34
CA PHE A 306 -9.13 2.68 13.09
C PHE A 306 -9.49 2.23 14.50
N PHE A 307 -10.19 1.10 14.66
CA PHE A 307 -10.55 0.60 15.98
C PHE A 307 -9.32 0.21 16.81
N GLY A 308 -8.28 -0.33 16.18
CA GLY A 308 -7.00 -0.57 16.85
C GLY A 308 -6.30 0.71 17.32
N LEU A 309 -6.43 1.82 16.58
CA LEU A 309 -5.92 3.13 17.00
C LEU A 309 -6.79 3.78 18.09
N LYS A 310 -8.12 3.61 18.01
CA LYS A 310 -9.09 4.03 19.03
C LYS A 310 -9.00 3.17 20.31
N GLN A 311 -8.24 2.07 20.27
CA GLN A 311 -8.07 1.08 21.34
C GLN A 311 -9.37 0.38 21.75
N VAL A 312 -10.25 0.11 20.78
CA VAL A 312 -11.53 -0.56 20.98
C VAL A 312 -11.46 -1.97 20.37
N ALA A 313 -11.14 -2.97 21.19
CA ALA A 313 -10.92 -4.34 20.72
C ALA A 313 -12.19 -5.03 20.17
N SER A 314 -13.36 -4.75 20.75
CA SER A 314 -14.66 -5.19 20.22
C SER A 314 -14.90 -4.65 18.80
N GLY A 315 -14.54 -3.40 18.54
CA GLY A 315 -14.61 -2.77 17.22
C GLY A 315 -13.66 -3.41 16.20
N VAL A 316 -12.44 -3.81 16.62
CA VAL A 316 -11.51 -4.59 15.77
C VAL A 316 -12.16 -5.90 15.32
N ARG A 317 -12.83 -6.62 16.23
CA ARG A 317 -13.54 -7.87 15.93
C ARG A 317 -14.74 -7.63 15.00
N ALA A 318 -15.54 -6.59 15.27
CA ALA A 318 -16.68 -6.22 14.46
C ALA A 318 -16.27 -5.87 13.03
N ALA A 319 -15.22 -5.07 12.85
CA ALA A 319 -14.70 -4.69 11.52
C ALA A 319 -14.14 -5.89 10.74
N TYR A 320 -13.49 -6.84 11.42
CA TYR A 320 -13.03 -8.08 10.80
C TYR A 320 -14.19 -8.99 10.39
N LYS A 321 -15.21 -9.13 11.25
CA LYS A 321 -16.46 -9.85 10.94
C LYS A 321 -17.13 -9.27 9.69
N GLU A 322 -17.30 -7.95 9.65
CA GLU A 322 -17.91 -7.24 8.52
C GLU A 322 -17.14 -7.48 7.23
N MET A 323 -15.79 -7.46 7.26
CA MET A 323 -14.96 -7.76 6.09
C MET A 323 -15.22 -9.17 5.54
N ILE A 324 -15.37 -10.16 6.42
CA ILE A 324 -15.70 -11.54 6.03
C ILE A 324 -17.12 -11.62 5.45
N GLU A 325 -18.07 -10.94 6.08
CA GLU A 325 -19.47 -10.91 5.64
C GLU A 325 -19.64 -10.23 4.27
N ALA A 326 -18.85 -9.19 4.01
CA ALA A 326 -18.74 -8.53 2.71
C ALA A 326 -18.13 -9.43 1.62
N GLY A 327 -17.60 -10.61 1.98
CA GLY A 327 -16.99 -11.55 1.04
C GLY A 327 -15.61 -11.11 0.53
N GLU A 328 -14.92 -10.27 1.29
CA GLU A 328 -13.55 -9.89 0.97
C GLU A 328 -12.58 -11.05 1.32
N ILE A 329 -11.49 -11.15 0.56
CA ILE A 329 -10.49 -12.20 0.76
C ILE A 329 -9.54 -11.83 1.90
N ILE A 330 -9.46 -12.66 2.93
CA ILE A 330 -8.54 -12.47 4.05
C ILE A 330 -7.13 -12.89 3.61
N ASP A 331 -6.14 -12.05 3.89
CA ASP A 331 -4.74 -12.31 3.59
C ASP A 331 -3.83 -11.93 4.76
N THR A 332 -2.54 -12.21 4.61
CA THR A 332 -1.47 -11.82 5.55
C THR A 332 -1.55 -10.36 6.00
N VAL A 333 -1.91 -9.42 5.10
CA VAL A 333 -2.02 -7.99 5.45
C VAL A 333 -3.17 -7.72 6.41
N VAL A 334 -4.32 -8.37 6.22
CA VAL A 334 -5.47 -8.25 7.11
C VAL A 334 -5.13 -8.81 8.49
N LEU A 335 -4.57 -10.01 8.57
CA LEU A 335 -4.20 -10.63 9.85
C LEU A 335 -3.13 -9.82 10.60
N ASN A 336 -2.14 -9.27 9.90
CA ASN A 336 -1.18 -8.34 10.48
C ASN A 336 -1.84 -7.08 11.04
N CYS A 337 -2.89 -6.58 10.38
CA CYS A 337 -3.67 -5.44 10.87
C CYS A 337 -4.42 -5.78 12.16
N VAL A 338 -5.04 -6.95 12.23
CA VAL A 338 -5.76 -7.47 13.41
C VAL A 338 -4.80 -7.69 14.58
N ILE A 339 -3.66 -8.37 14.37
CA ILE A 339 -2.62 -8.59 15.39
C ILE A 339 -2.15 -7.25 15.95
N ALA A 340 -1.83 -6.29 15.08
CA ALA A 340 -1.43 -4.94 15.51
C ALA A 340 -2.56 -4.21 16.25
N GLY A 341 -3.82 -4.43 15.88
CA GLY A 341 -5.00 -3.89 16.55
C GLY A 341 -5.10 -4.38 17.99
N PHE A 342 -5.10 -5.70 18.21
CA PHE A 342 -5.17 -6.28 19.56
C PHE A 342 -4.00 -5.88 20.44
N ILE A 343 -2.78 -5.87 19.90
CA ILE A 343 -1.59 -5.39 20.61
C ILE A 343 -1.75 -3.92 21.08
N ARG A 344 -2.42 -3.07 20.30
CA ARG A 344 -2.68 -1.67 20.72
C ARG A 344 -3.78 -1.57 21.77
N CYS A 345 -4.73 -2.50 21.76
CA CYS A 345 -5.78 -2.61 22.76
C CYS A 345 -5.31 -3.28 24.07
N GLY A 346 -4.11 -3.85 24.11
CA GLY A 346 -3.61 -4.61 25.28
C GLY A 346 -4.25 -6.00 25.41
N GLU A 347 -4.62 -6.61 24.29
CA GLU A 347 -5.11 -8.00 24.23
C GLU A 347 -4.07 -8.91 23.56
N GLU A 348 -2.90 -9.05 24.19
CA GLU A 348 -1.77 -9.83 23.68
C GLU A 348 -2.14 -11.29 23.42
N ASP A 349 -2.93 -11.91 24.29
CA ASP A 349 -3.34 -13.31 24.12
C ASP A 349 -4.19 -13.51 22.86
N ALA A 350 -5.04 -12.53 22.50
CA ALA A 350 -5.81 -12.58 21.26
C ALA A 350 -4.92 -12.41 20.03
N ALA A 351 -3.92 -11.52 20.12
CA ALA A 351 -2.93 -11.34 19.06
C ALA A 351 -2.11 -12.62 18.82
N ASP A 352 -1.68 -13.29 19.88
CA ASP A 352 -0.92 -14.54 19.82
C ASP A 352 -1.76 -15.68 19.21
N ARG A 353 -3.05 -15.79 19.57
CA ARG A 353 -3.93 -16.80 18.97
C ARG A 353 -4.14 -16.58 17.47
N VAL A 354 -4.25 -15.33 17.02
CA VAL A 354 -4.32 -15.02 15.58
C VAL A 354 -3.00 -15.40 14.89
N TYR A 355 -1.86 -15.11 15.52
CA TYR A 355 -0.54 -15.49 15.01
C TYR A 355 -0.38 -17.01 14.89
N GLU A 356 -0.74 -17.78 15.92
CA GLU A 356 -0.63 -19.24 15.88
C GLU A 356 -1.55 -19.87 14.83
N LYS A 357 -2.77 -19.34 14.65
CA LYS A 357 -3.68 -19.80 13.58
C LYS A 357 -3.10 -19.49 12.20
N MET A 358 -2.54 -18.30 12.00
CA MET A 358 -1.85 -17.91 10.77
C MET A 358 -0.68 -18.86 10.44
N LYS A 359 0.12 -19.21 11.45
CA LYS A 359 1.21 -20.19 11.31
C LYS A 359 0.69 -21.59 10.95
N ALA A 360 -0.36 -22.05 11.63
CA ALA A 360 -0.97 -23.36 11.38
C ALA A 360 -1.55 -23.48 9.96
N SER A 361 -2.19 -22.42 9.44
CA SER A 361 -2.78 -22.41 8.10
C SER A 361 -1.76 -22.61 6.96
N ASN A 362 -0.45 -22.46 7.22
CA ASN A 362 0.59 -22.60 6.21
C ASN A 362 1.77 -23.48 6.67
N ALA A 363 1.50 -24.48 7.51
CA ALA A 363 2.50 -25.43 8.02
C ALA A 363 3.35 -26.11 6.91
N ASN A 364 2.83 -26.20 5.69
CA ASN A 364 3.50 -26.84 4.55
C ASN A 364 4.39 -25.89 3.73
N LEU A 365 4.29 -24.56 3.92
CA LEU A 365 5.07 -23.58 3.18
C LEU A 365 6.38 -23.28 3.92
N LYS A 366 7.49 -23.84 3.43
CA LYS A 366 8.83 -23.62 4.00
C LYS A 366 9.50 -22.32 3.55
N VAL A 367 8.98 -21.66 2.51
CA VAL A 367 9.55 -20.42 1.96
C VAL A 367 8.43 -19.43 1.75
N VAL A 368 8.52 -18.29 2.43
CA VAL A 368 7.60 -17.16 2.25
C VAL A 368 8.11 -16.33 1.07
N PRO A 369 7.31 -16.11 0.00
CA PRO A 369 7.74 -15.29 -1.12
C PRO A 369 8.04 -13.86 -0.65
N HIS A 370 9.22 -13.34 -0.98
CA HIS A 370 9.55 -11.94 -0.72
C HIS A 370 8.56 -11.03 -1.47
N ARG A 371 7.88 -10.15 -0.74
CA ARG A 371 6.90 -9.22 -1.30
C ARG A 371 7.53 -7.84 -1.45
N ASP A 372 8.06 -7.56 -2.64
CA ASP A 372 8.39 -6.18 -2.99
C ASP A 372 7.13 -5.34 -3.21
N TYR A 373 7.29 -4.01 -3.30
CA TYR A 373 6.18 -3.08 -3.50
C TYR A 373 5.35 -3.36 -4.76
N THR A 374 5.99 -3.79 -5.85
CA THR A 374 5.32 -4.05 -7.13
C THR A 374 4.51 -5.34 -7.10
N MET A 375 5.04 -6.37 -6.44
CA MET A 375 4.37 -7.63 -6.17
C MET A 375 3.18 -7.41 -5.23
N GLN A 376 3.34 -6.63 -4.15
CA GLN A 376 2.24 -6.30 -3.24
C GLN A 376 1.09 -5.58 -3.95
N LYS A 377 1.40 -4.65 -4.87
CA LYS A 377 0.39 -3.96 -5.69
C LYS A 377 -0.34 -4.93 -6.63
N SER A 378 0.38 -5.87 -7.22
CA SER A 378 -0.19 -6.88 -8.10
C SER A 378 -1.08 -7.86 -7.33
N ILE A 379 -0.62 -8.36 -6.19
CA ILE A 379 -1.39 -9.21 -5.26
C ILE A 379 -2.69 -8.49 -4.85
N THR A 380 -2.60 -7.22 -4.46
CA THR A 380 -3.77 -6.46 -4.04
C THR A 380 -4.82 -6.34 -5.16
N LYS A 381 -4.39 -6.15 -6.41
CA LYS A 381 -5.31 -6.15 -7.58
C LYS A 381 -5.97 -7.51 -7.80
N VAL A 382 -5.21 -8.60 -7.66
CA VAL A 382 -5.74 -9.97 -7.78
C VAL A 382 -6.76 -10.24 -6.67
N LEU A 383 -6.47 -9.87 -5.43
CA LEU A 383 -7.39 -10.05 -4.31
C LEU A 383 -8.68 -9.23 -4.46
N MET A 384 -8.60 -8.02 -5.00
CA MET A 384 -9.79 -7.23 -5.36
C MET A 384 -10.59 -7.86 -6.49
N MET A 385 -9.90 -8.45 -7.47
CA MET A 385 -10.56 -9.20 -8.54
C MET A 385 -11.27 -10.44 -7.99
N PHE A 386 -10.62 -11.21 -7.12
CA PHE A 386 -11.23 -12.34 -6.43
C PHE A 386 -12.45 -11.95 -5.61
N ALA A 387 -12.38 -10.86 -4.83
CA ALA A 387 -13.53 -10.34 -4.08
C ALA A 387 -14.68 -9.96 -5.04
N LYS A 388 -14.38 -9.28 -6.14
CA LYS A 388 -15.39 -8.88 -7.14
C LYS A 388 -16.04 -10.08 -7.83
N VAL A 389 -15.26 -11.10 -8.20
CA VAL A 389 -15.78 -12.33 -8.81
C VAL A 389 -16.55 -13.14 -7.77
N GLY A 390 -16.04 -13.29 -6.56
CA GLY A 390 -16.70 -13.97 -5.45
C GLY A 390 -18.01 -13.32 -5.02
N LYS A 391 -18.16 -11.99 -5.16
CA LYS A 391 -19.44 -11.30 -4.98
C LYS A 391 -20.49 -11.75 -6.01
N LYS A 392 -20.10 -12.05 -7.25
CA LYS A 392 -20.98 -12.54 -8.32
C LYS A 392 -21.18 -14.05 -8.31
N HIS A 393 -20.16 -14.80 -7.90
CA HIS A 393 -20.11 -16.26 -7.88
C HIS A 393 -19.68 -16.73 -6.47
N PRO A 394 -20.63 -16.81 -5.51
CA PRO A 394 -20.32 -17.15 -4.12
C PRO A 394 -19.67 -18.53 -3.93
N ASP A 395 -19.96 -19.46 -4.83
CA ASP A 395 -19.37 -20.81 -4.92
C ASP A 395 -17.85 -20.78 -5.09
N MET A 396 -17.31 -19.78 -5.81
CA MET A 396 -15.87 -19.66 -6.04
C MET A 396 -15.09 -19.04 -4.87
N ARG A 397 -15.79 -18.46 -3.86
CA ARG A 397 -15.13 -17.74 -2.75
C ARG A 397 -14.16 -18.63 -1.97
N SER A 398 -14.52 -19.90 -1.75
CA SER A 398 -13.66 -20.84 -1.03
C SER A 398 -12.34 -21.06 -1.74
N ASN A 399 -12.39 -21.25 -3.07
CA ASN A 399 -11.20 -21.48 -3.88
C ASN A 399 -10.29 -20.24 -3.90
N PHE A 400 -10.89 -19.04 -4.00
CA PHE A 400 -10.13 -17.79 -3.92
C PHE A 400 -9.49 -17.56 -2.55
N GLN A 401 -10.19 -17.93 -1.48
CA GLN A 401 -9.67 -17.82 -0.12
C GLN A 401 -8.51 -18.80 0.11
N GLN A 402 -8.62 -20.03 -0.38
CA GLN A 402 -7.53 -21.03 -0.30
C GLN A 402 -6.30 -20.61 -1.11
N ALA A 403 -6.48 -19.85 -2.20
CA ALA A 403 -5.38 -19.29 -2.96
C ALA A 403 -4.67 -18.12 -2.26
N ALA A 404 -5.26 -17.54 -1.20
CA ALA A 404 -4.67 -16.43 -0.47
C ALA A 404 -3.67 -16.91 0.58
N LEU A 405 -2.44 -16.38 0.51
CA LEU A 405 -1.39 -16.73 1.46
C LEU A 405 -1.64 -16.11 2.85
N LEU A 406 -1.68 -16.96 3.87
CA LEU A 406 -1.84 -16.61 5.29
C LEU A 406 -0.57 -16.96 6.10
N SER A 407 0.61 -16.53 5.66
CA SER A 407 1.88 -16.91 6.30
C SER A 407 2.53 -15.73 7.01
N PRO A 408 3.17 -15.90 8.18
CA PRO A 408 3.97 -14.85 8.81
C PRO A 408 4.99 -14.25 7.84
N ASP A 409 5.03 -12.92 7.76
CA ASP A 409 5.97 -12.18 6.92
C ASP A 409 6.85 -11.26 7.77
N LEU A 410 7.76 -10.54 7.12
CA LEU A 410 8.63 -9.56 7.79
C LEU A 410 7.81 -8.53 8.60
N ARG A 411 6.62 -8.16 8.13
CA ARG A 411 5.75 -7.21 8.83
C ARG A 411 5.17 -7.84 10.09
N THR A 412 4.76 -9.11 10.06
CA THR A 412 4.30 -9.88 11.23
C THR A 412 5.36 -9.87 12.33
N TYR A 413 6.57 -10.33 12.02
CA TYR A 413 7.66 -10.40 13.00
C TYR A 413 8.07 -9.02 13.50
N ARG A 414 8.07 -8.00 12.63
CA ARG A 414 8.33 -6.63 13.08
C ARG A 414 7.30 -6.16 14.11
N ILE A 415 6.01 -6.45 13.93
CA ILE A 415 4.96 -6.07 14.89
C ILE A 415 5.21 -6.76 16.24
N LEU A 416 5.40 -8.08 16.21
CA LEU A 416 5.59 -8.90 17.41
C LEU A 416 6.88 -8.56 18.17
N ILE A 417 8.03 -8.55 17.49
CA ILE A 417 9.33 -8.24 18.10
C ILE A 417 9.36 -6.81 18.66
N THR A 418 8.75 -5.84 17.95
CA THR A 418 8.68 -4.46 18.48
C THR A 418 7.85 -4.41 19.75
N HIS A 419 6.73 -5.12 19.82
CA HIS A 419 5.88 -5.12 21.00
C HIS A 419 6.53 -5.88 22.17
N TYR A 420 6.83 -7.18 21.99
CA TYR A 420 7.39 -8.02 23.04
C TYR A 420 8.78 -7.56 23.48
N GLY A 421 9.63 -7.10 22.56
CA GLY A 421 10.96 -6.59 22.87
C GLY A 421 10.93 -5.19 23.49
N VAL A 422 10.34 -4.20 22.81
CA VAL A 422 10.47 -2.79 23.24
C VAL A 422 9.45 -2.42 24.33
N ARG A 423 8.23 -2.97 24.29
CA ARG A 423 7.19 -2.62 25.27
C ARG A 423 7.13 -3.54 26.48
N LEU A 424 7.33 -4.85 26.31
CA LEU A 424 7.22 -5.83 27.41
C LEU A 424 8.58 -6.28 27.96
N GLY A 425 9.65 -6.22 27.15
CA GLY A 425 10.96 -6.72 27.54
C GLY A 425 11.07 -8.25 27.57
N ASP A 426 10.11 -8.97 26.97
CA ASP A 426 10.07 -10.43 26.92
C ASP A 426 11.07 -10.96 25.87
N LEU A 427 12.29 -11.25 26.34
CA LEU A 427 13.36 -11.78 25.51
C LEU A 427 13.04 -13.19 24.98
N THR A 428 12.28 -13.99 25.72
CA THR A 428 11.97 -15.37 25.37
C THR A 428 11.13 -15.41 24.10
N LYS A 429 10.05 -14.63 24.06
CA LYS A 429 9.24 -14.49 22.84
C LYS A 429 10.03 -13.87 21.70
N VAL A 430 10.84 -12.84 21.97
CA VAL A 430 11.69 -12.23 20.92
C VAL A 430 12.64 -13.26 20.30
N SER A 431 13.27 -14.10 21.12
CA SER A 431 14.19 -15.14 20.66
C SER A 431 13.46 -16.21 19.85
N GLN A 432 12.29 -16.64 20.32
CA GLN A 432 11.40 -17.54 19.58
C GLN A 432 11.09 -16.99 18.18
N PHE A 433 10.67 -15.73 18.08
CA PHE A 433 10.36 -15.11 16.79
C PHE A 433 11.58 -15.00 15.88
N LEU A 434 12.77 -14.70 16.41
CA LEU A 434 14.01 -14.67 15.62
C LEU A 434 14.39 -16.05 15.08
N ASP A 435 14.19 -17.11 15.86
CA ASP A 435 14.44 -18.48 15.39
C ASP A 435 13.40 -18.95 14.37
N GLU A 436 12.13 -18.57 14.56
CA GLU A 436 11.09 -18.79 13.56
C GLU A 436 11.38 -18.04 12.25
N MET A 437 11.86 -16.79 12.31
CA MET A 437 12.30 -16.05 11.12
C MET A 437 13.38 -16.81 10.34
N LYS A 438 14.37 -17.40 11.02
CA LYS A 438 15.39 -18.25 10.39
C LYS A 438 14.77 -19.49 9.75
N LEU A 439 13.84 -20.16 10.46
CA LEU A 439 13.16 -21.36 9.97
C LEU A 439 12.37 -21.10 8.68
N TYR A 440 11.62 -19.99 8.63
CA TYR A 440 10.83 -19.58 7.46
C TYR A 440 11.64 -18.80 6.41
N LYS A 441 12.95 -18.63 6.64
CA LYS A 441 13.87 -17.89 5.77
C LYS A 441 13.41 -16.45 5.50
N VAL A 442 12.82 -15.80 6.50
CA VAL A 442 12.46 -14.38 6.42
C VAL A 442 13.73 -13.54 6.61
N PRO A 443 14.07 -12.63 5.68
CA PRO A 443 15.31 -11.86 5.78
C PRO A 443 15.29 -10.93 7.00
N LEU A 444 16.45 -10.78 7.64
CA LEU A 444 16.66 -9.80 8.70
C LEU A 444 16.77 -8.40 8.07
N HIS A 445 15.79 -7.55 8.36
CA HIS A 445 15.73 -6.17 7.88
C HIS A 445 16.14 -5.19 8.98
N GLY A 446 16.61 -3.99 8.61
CA GLY A 446 17.08 -2.96 9.56
C GLY A 446 16.06 -2.54 10.63
N SER A 447 14.77 -2.69 10.34
CA SER A 447 13.71 -2.46 11.33
C SER A 447 13.71 -3.45 12.50
N ILE A 448 14.16 -4.69 12.27
CA ILE A 448 14.28 -5.71 13.33
C ILE A 448 15.47 -5.37 14.21
N PHE A 449 16.64 -5.07 13.60
CA PHE A 449 17.80 -4.58 14.35
C PHE A 449 17.48 -3.34 15.17
N LEU A 450 16.77 -2.36 14.60
CA LEU A 450 16.31 -1.18 15.33
C LEU A 450 15.46 -1.55 16.56
N ALA A 451 14.53 -2.51 16.42
CA ALA A 451 13.71 -2.96 17.53
C ALA A 451 14.54 -3.66 18.61
N LEU A 452 15.50 -4.52 18.21
CA LEU A 452 16.41 -5.20 19.14
C LEU A 452 17.27 -4.20 19.91
N PHE A 453 17.97 -3.28 19.21
CA PHE A 453 18.79 -2.27 19.88
C PHE A 453 17.98 -1.37 20.81
N LYS A 454 16.75 -0.99 20.43
CA LYS A 454 15.84 -0.29 21.33
C LYS A 454 15.48 -1.11 22.57
N SER A 455 15.25 -2.41 22.41
CA SER A 455 14.93 -3.31 23.52
C SER A 455 16.12 -3.42 24.48
N PHE A 456 17.34 -3.58 23.98
CA PHE A 456 18.57 -3.54 24.79
C PHE A 456 18.78 -2.17 25.46
N ALA A 457 18.52 -1.07 24.76
CA ALA A 457 18.61 0.27 25.33
C ALA A 457 17.64 0.47 26.50
N VAL A 458 16.45 -0.13 26.47
CA VAL A 458 15.45 -0.01 27.55
C VAL A 458 15.71 -1.00 28.69
N TYR A 459 15.82 -2.29 28.39
CA TYR A 459 15.85 -3.39 29.38
C TYR A 459 17.26 -3.94 29.66
N GLY A 460 18.27 -3.52 28.91
CA GLY A 460 19.66 -3.87 29.18
C GLY A 460 20.12 -3.33 30.53
N GLY A 461 20.91 -4.14 31.25
CA GLY A 461 21.45 -3.83 32.56
C GLY A 461 22.19 -5.01 33.18
N ARG A 462 22.93 -4.79 34.27
CA ARG A 462 23.61 -5.88 35.01
C ARG A 462 22.57 -6.84 35.58
N GLY A 463 22.70 -8.13 35.27
CA GLY A 463 21.77 -9.18 35.70
C GLY A 463 20.46 -9.26 34.90
N SER A 464 20.30 -8.47 33.83
CA SER A 464 19.17 -8.59 32.91
C SER A 464 19.35 -9.77 31.96
N ASP A 465 18.24 -10.40 31.57
CA ASP A 465 18.22 -11.36 30.47
C ASP A 465 18.74 -10.73 29.16
N TRP A 466 18.56 -9.41 29.01
CA TRP A 466 19.16 -8.58 27.98
C TRP A 466 20.64 -8.29 28.30
N SER A 467 21.47 -9.32 28.23
CA SER A 467 22.89 -9.28 28.62
C SER A 467 23.81 -8.66 27.56
N SER A 468 24.99 -8.18 28.00
CA SER A 468 26.03 -7.62 27.12
C SER A 468 26.46 -8.61 26.02
N SER A 469 26.69 -9.87 26.37
CA SER A 469 27.12 -10.89 25.40
C SER A 469 26.08 -11.11 24.27
N ARG A 470 24.78 -10.98 24.58
CA ARG A 470 23.73 -11.04 23.56
C ARG A 470 23.68 -9.78 22.72
N LEU A 471 23.92 -8.61 23.31
CA LEU A 471 24.05 -7.36 22.57
C LEU A 471 25.20 -7.41 21.56
N ASP A 472 26.36 -7.94 21.98
CA ASP A 472 27.52 -8.16 21.10
C ASP A 472 27.17 -9.12 19.94
N SER A 473 26.44 -10.20 20.23
CA SER A 473 25.97 -11.13 19.19
C SER A 473 25.03 -10.46 18.18
N VAL A 474 24.13 -9.58 18.64
CA VAL A 474 23.24 -8.80 17.77
C VAL A 474 24.02 -7.77 16.95
N TRP A 475 25.05 -7.18 17.54
CA TRP A 475 25.95 -6.25 16.88
C TRP A 475 26.75 -6.92 15.76
N ASP A 476 27.33 -8.09 16.01
CA ASP A 476 28.06 -8.86 14.99
C ASP A 476 27.14 -9.30 13.85
N ALA A 477 25.93 -9.76 14.18
CA ALA A 477 24.92 -10.09 13.17
C ALA A 477 24.51 -8.86 12.34
N PHE A 478 24.43 -7.69 12.97
CA PHE A 478 24.13 -6.43 12.30
C PHE A 478 25.25 -6.01 11.33
N LEU A 479 26.51 -6.06 11.77
CA LEU A 479 27.66 -5.75 10.91
C LEU A 479 27.78 -6.73 9.75
N SER A 480 27.60 -8.03 9.99
CA SER A 480 27.58 -9.04 8.94
C SER A 480 26.46 -8.81 7.91
N ALA A 481 25.27 -8.43 8.37
CA ALA A 481 24.16 -8.07 7.48
C ALA A 481 24.44 -6.80 6.68
N LEU A 482 25.12 -5.80 7.26
CA LEU A 482 25.54 -4.58 6.56
C LEU A 482 26.59 -4.89 5.48
N ASP A 483 27.63 -5.64 5.86
CA ASP A 483 28.76 -5.95 4.98
C ASP A 483 28.35 -6.89 3.82
N SER A 484 27.31 -7.74 4.04
CA SER A 484 26.70 -8.56 2.99
C SER A 484 25.72 -7.81 2.07
N GLY A 485 25.44 -6.54 2.35
CA GLY A 485 24.52 -5.71 1.56
C GLY A 485 23.07 -6.16 1.64
N ALA A 486 22.61 -6.61 2.82
CA ALA A 486 21.24 -7.08 3.00
C ALA A 486 20.19 -6.03 2.59
N ASP A 487 19.17 -6.47 1.84
CA ASP A 487 18.13 -5.58 1.29
C ASP A 487 17.45 -4.74 2.38
N GLY A 488 17.45 -3.41 2.17
CA GLY A 488 16.78 -2.45 3.05
C GLY A 488 17.51 -2.13 4.36
N LEU A 489 18.72 -2.66 4.57
CA LEU A 489 19.57 -2.32 5.70
C LEU A 489 20.47 -1.12 5.35
N THR A 490 20.15 0.04 5.92
CA THR A 490 20.98 1.25 5.84
C THR A 490 21.16 1.84 7.23
N ILE A 491 22.34 2.41 7.48
CA ILE A 491 22.58 3.14 8.73
C ILE A 491 21.86 4.48 8.63
N GLY A 492 20.75 4.62 9.34
CA GLY A 492 20.06 5.89 9.53
C GLY A 492 20.35 6.47 10.91
N THR A 493 20.15 7.78 11.08
CA THR A 493 20.40 8.51 12.34
C THR A 493 19.76 7.83 13.55
N TRP A 494 18.50 7.41 13.43
CA TRP A 494 17.77 6.75 14.51
C TRP A 494 18.31 5.36 14.87
N LEU A 495 18.84 4.61 13.90
CA LEU A 495 19.45 3.30 14.15
C LEU A 495 20.79 3.47 14.86
N ALA A 496 21.62 4.40 14.39
CA ALA A 496 22.88 4.74 15.06
C ALA A 496 22.65 5.20 16.51
N MET A 497 21.66 6.07 16.74
CA MET A 497 21.29 6.47 18.10
C MET A 497 20.81 5.29 18.96
N ALA A 498 20.03 4.36 18.40
CA ALA A 498 19.56 3.18 19.13
C ALA A 498 20.73 2.26 19.52
N VAL A 499 21.69 2.04 18.62
CA VAL A 499 22.92 1.28 18.89
C VAL A 499 23.71 1.93 20.03
N LEU A 500 24.02 3.23 19.93
CA LEU A 500 24.79 3.93 20.94
C LEU A 500 24.10 3.92 22.31
N ASN A 501 22.78 4.09 22.35
CA ASN A 501 22.01 3.97 23.58
C ASN A 501 22.09 2.55 24.18
N ALA A 502 22.01 1.50 23.36
CA ALA A 502 22.10 0.12 23.82
C ALA A 502 23.44 -0.16 24.51
N PHE A 503 24.54 0.29 23.90
CA PHE A 503 25.90 0.09 24.43
C PHE A 503 26.26 1.02 25.57
N SER A 504 25.64 2.21 25.68
CA SER A 504 25.94 3.18 26.75
C SER A 504 25.82 2.62 28.17
N LYS A 505 25.00 1.58 28.38
CA LYS A 505 24.79 0.93 29.68
C LYS A 505 25.81 -0.15 30.04
N HIS A 506 26.56 -0.65 29.06
CA HIS A 506 27.42 -1.82 29.20
C HIS A 506 28.87 -1.56 28.82
N SER A 507 29.14 -0.52 28.03
CA SER A 507 30.44 -0.22 27.47
C SER A 507 31.17 0.88 28.23
N SER A 508 32.50 0.80 28.25
CA SER A 508 33.34 1.91 28.69
C SER A 508 33.25 3.09 27.70
N ARG A 509 33.75 4.26 28.14
CA ARG A 509 33.83 5.46 27.30
C ARG A 509 34.53 5.17 25.96
N ASP A 510 35.65 4.46 26.01
CA ASP A 510 36.48 4.16 24.83
C ASP A 510 35.77 3.19 23.89
N GLN A 511 35.13 2.15 24.43
CA GLN A 511 34.35 1.21 23.62
C GLN A 511 33.17 1.88 22.91
N LEU A 512 32.51 2.86 23.54
CA LEU A 512 31.41 3.59 22.91
C LEU A 512 31.90 4.49 21.76
N LEU A 513 33.12 5.03 21.87
CA LEU A 513 33.78 5.76 20.79
C LEU A 513 34.13 4.82 19.62
N ASP A 514 34.68 3.64 19.90
CA ASP A 514 35.00 2.63 18.89
C ASP A 514 33.75 2.21 18.09
N ILE A 515 32.62 2.01 18.78
CA ILE A 515 31.33 1.68 18.15
C ILE A 515 30.87 2.83 17.24
N TYR A 516 31.00 4.09 17.69
CA TYR A 516 30.63 5.24 16.89
C TYR A 516 31.52 5.38 15.64
N GLU A 517 32.83 5.17 15.77
CA GLU A 517 33.75 5.17 14.63
C GLU A 517 33.43 4.04 13.65
N CYS A 518 33.10 2.86 14.15
CA CYS A 518 32.66 1.73 13.34
C CYS A 518 31.39 2.07 12.53
N LEU A 519 30.39 2.68 13.16
CA LEU A 519 29.20 3.19 12.46
C LEU A 519 29.57 4.25 11.42
N ARG A 520 30.39 5.24 11.79
CA ARG A 520 30.76 6.38 10.94
C ARG A 520 31.51 5.94 9.68
N SER A 521 32.36 4.93 9.76
CA SER A 521 33.08 4.40 8.58
C SER A 521 32.17 3.77 7.51
N ARG A 522 30.95 3.36 7.90
CA ARG A 522 29.95 2.70 7.04
C ARG A 522 28.72 3.57 6.78
N TRP A 523 28.71 4.81 7.29
CA TRP A 523 27.55 5.68 7.29
C TRP A 523 27.82 6.98 6.54
N ASP A 524 27.18 7.15 5.39
CA ASP A 524 27.19 8.40 4.64
C ASP A 524 26.28 9.45 5.33
N LEU A 525 26.92 10.38 6.03
CA LEU A 525 26.31 11.40 6.87
C LEU A 525 26.49 12.78 6.25
N ASN A 526 25.40 13.53 6.10
CA ASN A 526 25.52 14.95 5.78
C ASN A 526 26.09 15.73 6.99
N THR A 527 26.58 16.94 6.72
CA THR A 527 27.26 17.78 7.73
C THR A 527 26.37 18.09 8.94
N ALA A 528 25.08 18.38 8.72
CA ALA A 528 24.14 18.74 9.78
C ALA A 528 23.81 17.55 10.70
N ASP A 529 23.55 16.37 10.14
CA ASP A 529 23.31 15.14 10.88
C ASP A 529 24.58 14.68 11.63
N SER A 530 25.76 14.95 11.07
CA SER A 530 27.05 14.66 11.71
C SER A 530 27.24 15.49 12.98
N GLU A 531 27.02 16.81 12.92
CA GLU A 531 27.06 17.70 14.08
C GLU A 531 26.03 17.29 15.15
N PHE A 532 24.81 16.96 14.72
CA PHE A 532 23.78 16.47 15.62
C PHE A 532 24.20 15.18 16.35
N MET A 533 24.80 14.23 15.62
CA MET A 533 25.26 12.97 16.20
C MET A 533 26.44 13.14 17.14
N LEU A 534 27.39 14.03 16.84
CA LEU A 534 28.49 14.36 17.75
C LEU A 534 27.96 15.01 19.03
N GLY A 535 26.98 15.92 18.92
CA GLY A 535 26.28 16.48 20.07
C GLY A 535 25.53 15.43 20.89
N PHE A 536 24.90 14.45 20.22
CA PHE A 536 24.25 13.32 20.88
C PHE A 536 25.23 12.41 21.61
N LEU A 537 26.35 12.04 20.97
CA LEU A 537 27.41 11.23 21.56
C LEU A 537 28.03 11.93 22.78
N ASN A 538 28.34 13.23 22.67
CA ASN A 538 28.85 14.00 23.80
C ASN A 538 27.90 14.00 25.00
N ARG A 539 26.58 14.11 24.76
CA ARG A 539 25.59 13.98 25.85
C ARG A 539 25.60 12.59 26.48
N LEU A 540 25.68 11.52 25.69
CA LEU A 540 25.80 10.16 26.21
C LEU A 540 27.07 9.96 27.05
N LEU A 541 28.19 10.56 26.62
CA LEU A 541 29.47 10.50 27.31
C LEU A 541 29.55 11.39 28.57
N GLN A 542 28.61 12.34 28.75
CA GLN A 542 28.62 13.33 29.84
C GLN A 542 27.74 12.97 31.06
N GLY A 543 26.82 12.01 30.97
CA GLY A 543 26.03 11.51 32.12
C GLY A 543 24.71 10.87 31.70
N ASP A 544 24.31 9.68 32.15
CA ASP A 544 24.01 9.29 33.54
C ASP A 544 23.19 10.31 34.41
N ASP A 545 22.75 11.44 33.84
CA ASP A 545 21.96 12.46 34.59
C ASP A 545 20.59 12.81 33.96
N LEU A 546 20.26 12.27 32.78
CA LEU A 546 18.95 12.49 32.15
C LEU A 546 17.92 11.37 32.42
N ILE A 547 18.37 10.17 32.79
CA ILE A 547 17.47 9.04 33.11
C ILE A 547 16.90 9.20 34.55
N ASN A 548 17.65 9.82 35.46
CA ASN A 548 17.19 10.05 36.85
C ASN A 548 16.18 11.20 37.00
N ARG A 549 16.16 12.19 36.10
CA ARG A 549 15.15 13.26 36.13
C ARG A 549 13.76 12.83 35.66
N ARG A 550 13.61 11.70 34.97
CA ARG A 550 12.31 11.18 34.50
C ARG A 550 11.61 10.24 35.47
N LYS A 551 12.28 9.78 36.54
CA LYS A 551 11.65 8.94 37.58
C LYS A 551 10.91 9.74 38.66
N GLY A 552 10.92 11.08 38.61
CA GLY A 552 10.34 11.96 39.63
C GLY A 552 9.16 12.84 39.19
N GLY A 553 8.53 12.61 38.03
CA GLY A 553 7.40 13.42 37.57
C GLY A 553 6.45 12.61 36.71
N GLY A 554 5.26 12.33 37.26
CA GLY A 554 4.19 11.68 36.54
C GLY A 554 3.74 12.48 35.30
N THR A 555 3.13 11.75 34.37
CA THR A 555 2.59 12.17 33.06
C THR A 555 3.61 12.23 31.91
N GLY A 556 3.58 11.18 31.09
CA GLY A 556 4.34 11.08 29.84
C GLY A 556 3.58 10.24 28.80
N ARG A 557 2.42 10.73 28.35
CA ARG A 557 1.90 10.41 27.01
C ARG A 557 2.43 11.49 26.06
N GLY A 558 2.94 11.08 24.91
CA GLY A 558 3.26 11.98 23.80
C GLY A 558 4.75 12.07 23.49
N LEU A 559 5.19 11.23 22.53
CA LEU A 559 6.24 11.48 21.52
C LEU A 559 6.76 10.19 20.87
N TRP A 560 6.25 9.02 21.27
CA TRP A 560 6.64 7.74 20.68
C TRP A 560 5.42 6.84 20.53
N SER A 561 4.70 7.02 19.42
CA SER A 561 3.67 6.10 18.92
C SER A 561 3.79 5.97 17.41
#